data_AF-A0A090F3G5-F1
#
_entry.id   AF-A0A090F3G5-F1
#
_cell.length_a   1.000
_cell.length_b   1.000
_cell.length_c   1.000
_cell.angle_alpha   90.00
_cell.angle_beta   90.00
_cell.angle_gamma   90.00
#
_symmetry.space_group_name_H-M   'P 1'
#
loop_
_entity.id
_entity.type
_entity.pdbx_description
1 polymer ?
#
loop_
_entity_poly.entity_id
_entity_poly.type
_entity_poly.pdbx_seq_one_letter_code
_entity_poly.pdbx_strand_id
1 'polypeptide(L)' 'MNKHSASFISAFEFDVIREALRRSIADDRIPPEEWEKCAANLMRCFVGTAPSEVVAALLNSVGQLKSQPTDADGL' A
#
# COMPACT_ATOMS: atom_id res chain seq x y z
N MET A 1 8.30 9.46 29.76
CA MET A 1 7.20 9.83 28.85
C MET A 1 7.76 9.94 27.44
N ASN A 2 7.89 8.82 26.73
CA ASN A 2 8.43 8.84 25.36
C ASN A 2 7.26 9.11 24.41
N LYS A 3 7.26 10.31 23.84
CA LYS A 3 6.27 10.76 22.87
C LYS A 3 6.34 9.80 21.68
N HIS A 4 5.28 9.02 21.46
CA HIS A 4 5.01 8.38 20.18
C HIS A 4 4.94 9.50 19.15
N SER A 5 6.06 9.77 18.48
CA SER A 5 6.09 10.55 17.26
C SER A 5 5.23 9.78 16.26
N ALA A 6 3.94 10.08 16.22
CA ALA A 6 3.05 9.60 15.17
C ALA A 6 3.76 9.92 13.86
N SER A 7 4.27 8.87 13.20
CA SER A 7 4.99 9.01 11.95
C SER A 7 3.93 9.30 10.91
N PHE A 8 3.62 10.59 10.75
CA PHE A 8 2.66 11.06 9.79
C PHE A 8 3.28 10.90 8.40
N ILE A 9 2.83 9.87 7.69
CA ILE A 9 3.04 9.76 6.24
C ILE A 9 2.22 10.87 5.57
N SER A 10 2.80 11.57 4.60
CA SER A 10 2.03 12.52 3.78
C SER A 10 1.10 11.78 2.82
N ALA A 11 0.03 12.45 2.36
CA ALA A 11 -0.87 11.88 1.36
C ALA A 11 -0.12 11.52 0.05
N PHE A 12 0.88 12.31 -0.34
CA PHE A 12 1.71 12.03 -1.50
C PHE A 12 2.54 10.76 -1.34
N GLU A 13 3.24 10.60 -0.21
CA GLU A 13 4.01 9.38 0.06
C GLU A 13 3.11 8.15 0.10
N PHE A 14 1.92 8.29 0.71
CA PHE A 14 0.94 7.22 0.74
C PHE A 14 0.49 6.80 -0.67
N ASP A 15 0.18 7.77 -1.55
CA ASP A 15 -0.22 7.48 -2.92
C ASP A 15 0.90 6.83 -3.75
N VAL A 16 2.14 7.28 -3.59
CA VAL A 16 3.31 6.68 -4.26
C VAL A 16 3.50 5.24 -3.81
N ILE A 17 3.44 4.98 -2.50
CA ILE A 17 3.60 3.64 -1.94
C ILE A 17 2.44 2.73 -2.37
N ARG A 18 1.20 3.26 -2.44
CA ARG A 18 0.02 2.53 -2.91
C ARG A 18 0.19 2.07 -4.35
N GLU A 19 0.64 2.96 -5.23
CA GLU A 19 0.84 2.63 -6.64
C GLU A 19 2.02 1.67 -6.85
N ALA A 20 3.10 1.82 -6.07
CA ALA A 20 4.20 0.87 -6.07
C ALA A 20 3.74 -0.53 -5.66
N LEU A 21 3.00 -0.65 -4.54
CA LEU A 21 2.44 -1.92 -4.07
C LEU A 21 1.50 -2.53 -5.12
N ARG A 22 0.62 -1.72 -5.71
CA ARG A 22 -0.30 -2.18 -6.75
C ARG A 22 0.45 -2.77 -7.94
N ARG A 23 1.47 -2.08 -8.44
CA ARG A 23 2.30 -2.57 -9.56
C ARG A 23 3.04 -3.85 -9.20
N SER A 24 3.65 -3.92 -8.02
CA SER A 24 4.33 -5.14 -7.57
C SER A 24 3.36 -6.34 -7.50
N ILE A 25 2.12 -6.14 -7.03
CA ILE A 25 1.12 -7.21 -7.01
C ILE A 25 0.74 -7.66 -8.43
N ALA A 26 0.57 -6.72 -9.36
CA ALA A 26 0.16 -7.03 -10.73
C ALA A 26 1.30 -7.62 -11.58
N ASP A 27 2.47 -7.00 -11.55
CA ASP A 27 3.60 -7.30 -12.43
C ASP A 27 4.44 -8.47 -11.89
N ASP A 28 4.76 -8.47 -10.60
CA ASP A 28 5.55 -9.53 -9.95
C ASP A 28 4.69 -10.71 -9.48
N ARG A 29 3.36 -10.63 -9.68
CA ARG A 29 2.37 -11.65 -9.27
C ARG A 29 2.53 -12.09 -7.81
N ILE A 30 2.77 -11.13 -6.92
CA ILE A 30 2.96 -11.40 -5.50
C ILE A 30 1.69 -12.09 -4.95
N PRO A 31 1.82 -13.26 -4.29
CA PRO A 31 0.67 -13.94 -3.71
C PRO A 31 0.08 -13.12 -2.54
N PRO A 32 -1.24 -13.19 -2.28
CA PRO A 32 -1.91 -12.40 -1.24
C PRO A 32 -1.28 -12.51 0.15
N GLU A 33 -0.74 -13.67 0.51
CA GLU A 33 -0.02 -13.92 1.77
C GLU A 33 1.23 -13.03 1.97
N GLU A 34 1.86 -12.60 0.87
CA GLU A 34 3.07 -11.76 0.91
C GLU A 34 2.77 -10.26 0.76
N TRP A 35 1.50 -9.87 0.55
CA TRP A 35 1.13 -8.46 0.32
C TRP A 35 1.43 -7.59 1.54
N GLU A 36 1.15 -8.07 2.75
CA GLU A 36 1.42 -7.32 3.98
C GLU A 36 2.92 -7.07 4.16
N LYS A 37 3.73 -8.09 3.91
CA LYS A 37 5.19 -8.00 3.98
C LYS A 37 5.75 -7.05 2.92
N CYS A 38 5.21 -7.09 1.71
CA CYS A 38 5.56 -6.16 0.64
C CYS A 38 5.22 -4.71 1.01
N ALA A 39 3.99 -4.48 1.48
CA ALA A 39 3.51 -3.18 1.95
C ALA A 39 4.38 -2.60 3.08
N ALA A 40 4.68 -3.41 4.10
CA ALA A 40 5.54 -3.00 5.21
C ALA A 40 6.97 -2.70 4.76
N ASN A 41 7.50 -3.46 3.79
CA ASN A 41 8.83 -3.20 3.24
C ASN A 41 8.87 -1.88 2.46
N LEU A 42 7.89 -1.63 1.59
CA LEU A 42 7.77 -0.36 0.86
C LEU A 42 7.66 0.82 1.82
N MET A 43 6.80 0.74 2.84
CA MET A 43 6.70 1.77 3.87
C MET A 43 8.04 2.04 4.56
N ARG A 44 8.76 0.98 4.95
CA ARG A 44 10.07 1.13 5.58
C ARG A 44 11.10 1.76 4.64
N CYS A 45 11.07 1.42 3.35
CA CYS A 45 11.98 1.99 2.35
C CYS A 45 11.73 3.48 2.09
N PHE A 46 10.47 3.92 2.03
CA PHE A 46 10.12 5.30 1.71
C PHE A 46 10.06 6.22 2.95
N VAL A 47 9.58 5.71 4.09
CA VAL A 47 9.24 6.50 5.28
C VAL A 47 10.08 6.11 6.51
N GLY A 48 10.91 5.06 6.40
CA GLY A 48 11.78 4.59 7.48
C GLY A 48 11.06 3.78 8.57
N THR A 49 9.73 3.72 8.53
CA THR A 49 8.90 2.97 9.49
C THR A 49 7.67 2.39 8.80
N ALA A 50 7.06 1.38 9.41
CA ALA A 50 5.87 0.70 8.91
C ALA A 50 4.84 0.53 10.04
N PRO A 51 4.16 1.61 10.45
CA PRO A 51 3.07 1.53 11.42
C PRO A 51 1.96 0.64 10.88
N SER A 52 1.54 -0.35 11.69
CA SER A 52 0.58 -1.39 11.29
C SER A 52 -0.76 -0.83 10.81
N GLU A 53 -1.22 0.28 11.39
CA GLU A 53 -2.44 0.98 10.97
C GLU A 53 -2.37 1.49 9.52
N VAL A 54 -1.21 2.02 9.11
CA VAL A 54 -1.01 2.57 7.77
C VAL A 54 -0.83 1.44 6.77
N VAL A 55 -0.12 0.36 7.15
CA VAL A 55 -0.01 -0.86 6.34
C VAL A 55 -1.40 -1.46 6.08
N ALA A 56 -2.25 -1.55 7.09
CA ALA A 56 -3.63 -2.02 6.94
C ALA A 56 -4.45 -1.10 6.02
N ALA A 57 -4.33 0.23 6.17
CA ALA A 57 -5.00 1.19 5.30
C ALA A 57 -4.55 1.08 3.84
N LEU A 58 -3.26 0.82 3.62
CA LEU A 58 -2.67 0.62 2.30
C LEU A 58 -3.22 -0.65 1.63
N LEU A 59 -3.23 -1.77 2.36
CA LEU A 59 -3.78 -3.04 1.88
C LEU A 59 -5.27 -2.92 1.54
N ASN A 60 -6.06 -2.26 2.40
CA ASN A 60 -7.47 -2.02 2.14
C ASN A 60 -7.68 -1.18 0.88
N SER A 61 -6.84 -0.16 0.67
CA SER A 61 -6.90 0.71 -0.51
C SER A 61 -6.61 -0.04 -1.81
N VAL A 62 -5.70 -1.01 -1.80
CA VAL A 62 -5.40 -1.87 -2.95
C VAL A 62 -6.49 -2.93 -3.16
N GLY A 63 -7.04 -3.50 -2.08
CA GLY A 63 -8.14 -4.46 -2.13
C GLY A 63 -9.41 -3.87 -2.76
N GLN A 64 -9.75 -2.62 -2.44
CA GLN A 64 -10.88 -1.90 -3.04
C GLN A 64 -10.72 -1.68 -4.55
N LEU A 65 -9.48 -1.58 -5.03
CA LEU A 65 -9.14 -1.35 -6.43
C LEU A 65 -9.38 -2.60 -7.31
N LYS A 66 -9.32 -3.80 -6.71
CA LYS A 66 -9.65 -5.06 -7.39
C LYS A 66 -11.16 -5.22 -7.66
N SER A 67 -11.99 -4.49 -6.92
CA SER A 67 -13.45 -4.49 -7.07
C SER A 67 -13.97 -3.43 -8.04
N GLN A 68 -13.09 -2.59 -8.60
CA GLN A 68 -13.50 -1.64 -9.62
C GLN A 68 -13.49 -2.37 -10.98
N PRO A 69 -14.65 -2.61 -11.62
CA PRO A 69 -14.66 -3.12 -12.97
C PRO A 69 -13.87 -2.15 -13.84
N THR A 70 -12.97 -2.71 -14.64
CA THR A 70 -12.42 -1.99 -15.77
C THR A 70 -13.58 -1.84 -16.75
N ASP A 71 -14.34 -0.75 -16.62
CA ASP A 71 -15.27 -0.30 -17.67
C ASP A 71 -14.40 0.20 -18.83
N ALA A 72 -13.87 -0.76 -19.58
CA ALA A 72 -13.26 -0.59 -20.89
C ALA A 72 -13.65 -1.79 -21.76
N ASP A 73 -14.95 -1.97 -21.94
CA ASP A 73 -15.55 -2.61 -23.12
C ASP A 73 -16.75 -1.69 -23.43
N GLY A 74 -16.67 -0.79 -24.40
CA GLY A 74 -16.45 -1.10 -25.80
C GLY A 74 -17.82 -1.14 -26.48
N LEU A 75 -18.30 0.02 -26.94
CA LEU A 75 -19.21 0.22 -28.08
C LEU A 75 -19.33 1.72 -28.42
#